data_AF-A0A0G1T7D2-F1
#
_entry.id   AF-A0A0G1T7D2-F1
#
_cell.length_a   1.000
_cell.length_b   1.000
_cell.length_c   1.000
_cell.angle_alpha   90.00
_cell.angle_beta   90.00
_cell.angle_gamma   90.00
#
_symmetry.space_group_name_H-M   'P 1'
#
loop_
_entity.id
_entity.type
_entity.pdbx_description
1 polymer ?
#
loop_
_entity_poly.entity_id
_entity_poly.type
_entity_poly.pdbx_seq_one_letter_code
_entity_poly.pdbx_strand_id
1 'polypeptide(L)'
;MGAPTCNDVTQNVRVKVDGLGNFAAACSSADGTFTVPGVSFSGDTVMTVYLDTNGGAKAVFVTRSVVADLAGIKLYQNRVIVSHEDIIPMTIAGMNAYDGGDDADIPFIATVGAPSTLTVNPETEFWIWTGKTFIPGGNITLNSGGSGNNWDGSFHVDNNAVFTAQGAESHSVGGKWTLDAGATFIAASSTFTFTATTSGKAITSANGPVTFWNVAINGVGGDMSVNVDTTIGGTLSVLEGTLSGASNVTVNGTNLTGGNGAIAMTGGTFKLPNGGTFGSAVDWSFYDLSFGTGTVATTTKTASSTISIAGVLTILTNHVLDAGTSTTWKLTGAGTPFIKTGTLIASTSVFRYETTAATNVTAADYAQLEFTSSGAGTPTYTFLSGTFTTSRDLVVGDSSHAITVNVTTNDPTLSVSRNVIITSGATLDNQCGKLRVRKSYREQYCRRMDHRYKCDDRKRIFYYRSKQFHAGTRDDA
;
A
#
# COMPACT_ATOMS: atom_id res chain seq x y z
N MET A 1 -40.68 -9.23 -8.76
CA MET A 1 -40.30 -8.44 -7.57
C MET A 1 -41.08 -9.03 -6.41
N GLY A 2 -40.39 -9.53 -5.38
CA GLY A 2 -41.06 -10.08 -4.19
C GLY A 2 -41.78 -8.99 -3.40
N ALA A 3 -42.73 -9.38 -2.55
CA ALA A 3 -43.37 -8.46 -1.60
C ALA A 3 -42.31 -7.78 -0.71
N PRO A 4 -42.51 -6.52 -0.28
CA PRO A 4 -41.58 -5.85 0.62
C PRO A 4 -41.44 -6.64 1.93
N THR A 5 -40.24 -6.66 2.51
CA THR A 5 -39.96 -7.35 3.78
C THR A 5 -40.82 -6.83 4.92
N CYS A 6 -41.13 -5.53 4.94
CA CYS A 6 -42.09 -4.95 5.89
C CYS A 6 -43.42 -4.67 5.19
N ASN A 7 -44.49 -5.24 5.72
CA ASN A 7 -45.82 -5.25 5.10
C ASN A 7 -46.97 -5.20 6.12
N ASP A 8 -46.70 -4.83 7.37
CA ASP A 8 -47.65 -4.78 8.49
C ASP A 8 -48.30 -6.14 8.90
N VAL A 9 -47.96 -7.25 8.23
CA VAL A 9 -48.65 -8.54 8.42
C VAL A 9 -47.68 -9.69 8.70
N THR A 10 -46.67 -9.87 7.86
CA THR A 10 -45.74 -10.99 7.98
C THR A 10 -44.77 -10.76 9.14
N GLN A 11 -44.68 -11.74 10.03
CA GLN A 11 -43.82 -11.68 11.21
C GLN A 11 -42.35 -11.97 10.87
N ASN A 12 -41.74 -11.06 10.11
CA ASN A 12 -40.36 -11.21 9.62
C ASN A 12 -39.31 -10.76 10.64
N VAL A 13 -39.67 -10.07 11.72
CA VAL A 13 -38.70 -9.70 12.77
C VAL A 13 -38.74 -10.75 13.87
N ARG A 14 -37.61 -11.41 14.12
CA ARG A 14 -37.43 -12.42 15.17
C ARG A 14 -36.51 -11.93 16.27
N VAL A 15 -36.76 -12.41 17.49
CA VAL A 15 -35.85 -12.22 18.64
C VAL A 15 -35.58 -13.58 19.30
N LYS A 16 -34.30 -13.83 19.56
CA LYS A 16 -33.79 -14.95 20.35
C LYS A 16 -33.10 -14.43 21.60
N VAL A 17 -33.38 -15.07 22.73
CA VAL A 17 -32.80 -14.77 24.05
C VAL A 17 -31.89 -15.93 24.42
N ASP A 18 -30.58 -15.73 24.42
CA ASP A 18 -29.58 -16.80 24.61
C ASP A 18 -29.82 -18.02 23.72
N GLY A 19 -30.23 -17.77 22.47
CA GLY A 19 -30.59 -18.82 21.50
C GLY A 19 -31.95 -19.48 21.70
N LEU A 20 -32.65 -19.13 22.77
CA LEU A 20 -33.96 -19.67 23.11
C LEU A 20 -35.10 -18.73 22.69
N GLY A 21 -36.33 -19.25 22.80
CA GLY A 21 -37.55 -18.53 22.46
C GLY A 21 -37.83 -18.47 20.96
N ASN A 22 -39.02 -17.95 20.63
CA ASN A 22 -39.44 -17.69 19.26
C ASN A 22 -40.39 -16.49 19.26
N PHE A 23 -39.85 -15.33 19.64
CA PHE A 23 -40.60 -14.09 19.66
C PHE A 23 -40.55 -13.45 18.29
N ALA A 24 -41.68 -12.91 17.83
CA ALA A 24 -41.77 -12.36 16.50
C ALA A 24 -42.77 -11.22 16.39
N ALA A 25 -42.52 -10.33 15.44
CA ALA A 25 -43.45 -9.28 15.06
C ALA A 25 -43.36 -8.96 13.58
N ALA A 26 -44.44 -8.38 13.05
CA ALA A 26 -44.39 -7.70 11.77
C ALA A 26 -43.69 -6.34 11.92
N CYS A 27 -43.12 -5.85 10.83
CA CYS A 27 -42.62 -4.48 10.72
C CYS A 27 -43.51 -3.68 9.76
N SER A 28 -43.62 -2.37 10.03
CA SER A 28 -44.53 -1.50 9.31
C SER A 28 -44.08 -1.25 7.87
N SER A 29 -45.00 -1.30 6.92
CA SER A 29 -44.69 -0.96 5.52
C SER A 29 -44.39 0.53 5.31
N ALA A 30 -44.83 1.39 6.22
CA ALA A 30 -44.68 2.84 6.11
C ALA A 30 -43.26 3.30 6.44
N ASP A 31 -42.67 2.76 7.51
CA ASP A 31 -41.40 3.24 8.07
C ASP A 31 -40.48 2.15 8.63
N GLY A 32 -40.88 0.87 8.56
CA GLY A 32 -40.10 -0.26 9.07
C GLY A 32 -40.13 -0.41 10.60
N THR A 33 -40.92 0.38 11.33
CA THR A 33 -41.04 0.25 12.79
C THR A 33 -41.57 -1.12 13.20
N PHE A 34 -41.10 -1.66 14.32
CA PHE A 34 -41.57 -2.92 14.88
C PHE A 34 -41.56 -2.87 16.41
N THR A 35 -42.35 -3.74 17.03
CA THR A 35 -42.34 -4.00 18.47
C THR A 35 -42.57 -5.47 18.67
N VAL A 36 -41.64 -6.15 19.33
CA VAL A 36 -41.74 -7.59 19.62
C VAL A 36 -42.21 -7.75 21.06
N PRO A 37 -43.50 -8.05 21.31
CA PRO A 37 -44.03 -8.13 22.66
C PRO A 37 -43.66 -9.45 23.33
N GLY A 38 -43.71 -9.47 24.66
CA GLY A 38 -43.63 -10.71 25.45
C GLY A 38 -42.24 -11.35 25.50
N VAL A 39 -41.19 -10.65 25.08
CA VAL A 39 -39.80 -11.11 25.24
C VAL A 39 -39.46 -11.10 26.73
N SER A 40 -39.31 -12.29 27.31
CA SER A 40 -38.90 -12.45 28.71
C SER A 40 -37.43 -12.85 28.81
N PHE A 41 -36.72 -12.21 29.72
CA PHE A 41 -35.30 -12.46 29.97
C PHE A 41 -34.98 -12.11 31.42
N SER A 42 -33.87 -12.65 31.94
CA SER A 42 -33.39 -12.36 33.28
C SER A 42 -31.88 -12.45 33.34
N GLY A 43 -31.24 -11.48 33.98
CA GLY A 43 -29.78 -11.44 34.10
C GLY A 43 -29.11 -10.89 32.85
N ASP A 44 -27.87 -11.31 32.61
CA ASP A 44 -27.08 -10.93 31.45
C ASP A 44 -27.32 -11.93 30.31
N THR A 45 -28.16 -11.52 29.36
CA THR A 45 -28.58 -12.35 28.22
C THR A 45 -28.14 -11.71 26.91
N VAL A 46 -27.81 -12.53 25.92
CA VAL A 46 -27.62 -12.11 24.53
C VAL A 46 -28.95 -12.13 23.79
N MET A 47 -29.26 -11.01 23.12
CA MET A 47 -30.38 -10.88 22.20
C MET A 47 -29.88 -10.90 20.76
N THR A 48 -30.38 -11.85 19.97
CA THR A 48 -30.21 -11.86 18.52
C THR A 48 -31.53 -11.45 17.87
N VAL A 49 -31.56 -10.24 17.30
CA VAL A 49 -32.72 -9.69 16.58
C VAL A 49 -32.43 -9.75 15.10
N TYR A 50 -33.25 -10.41 14.28
CA TYR A 50 -32.95 -10.61 12.86
C TYR A 50 -34.19 -10.63 11.98
N LEU A 51 -33.97 -10.53 10.66
CA LEU A 51 -34.99 -10.74 9.64
C LEU A 51 -35.07 -12.22 9.26
N ASP A 52 -36.19 -12.87 9.57
CA ASP A 52 -36.55 -14.22 9.12
C ASP A 52 -37.43 -14.09 7.88
N THR A 53 -36.85 -14.31 6.71
CA THR A 53 -37.47 -14.02 5.41
C THR A 53 -37.46 -15.22 4.46
N ASN A 54 -37.05 -16.39 4.94
CA ASN A 54 -36.93 -17.63 4.18
C ASN A 54 -36.04 -17.44 2.93
N GLY A 55 -34.86 -16.84 3.12
CA GLY A 55 -33.86 -16.60 2.07
C GLY A 55 -33.97 -15.25 1.35
N GLY A 56 -34.80 -14.34 1.84
CA GLY A 56 -34.94 -12.98 1.33
C GLY A 56 -33.88 -12.01 1.88
N ALA A 57 -34.33 -10.82 2.29
CA ALA A 57 -33.46 -9.80 2.87
C ALA A 57 -32.92 -10.25 4.24
N LYS A 58 -31.61 -10.15 4.43
CA LYS A 58 -30.92 -10.56 5.66
C LYS A 58 -30.43 -9.35 6.43
N ALA A 59 -30.65 -9.35 7.74
CA ALA A 59 -30.14 -8.35 8.67
C ALA A 59 -30.15 -8.95 10.07
N VAL A 60 -29.15 -8.61 10.88
CA VAL A 60 -29.10 -9.02 12.28
C VAL A 60 -28.48 -7.92 13.16
N PHE A 61 -29.02 -7.78 14.36
CA PHE A 61 -28.52 -6.95 15.43
C PHE A 61 -28.35 -7.83 16.67
N VAL A 62 -27.11 -7.98 17.14
CA VAL A 62 -26.78 -8.77 18.32
C VAL A 62 -26.38 -7.82 19.45
N THR A 63 -27.06 -7.91 20.59
CA THR A 63 -26.73 -7.15 21.79
C THR A 63 -26.73 -8.03 23.03
N ARG A 64 -26.13 -7.56 24.12
CA ARG A 64 -26.07 -8.27 25.40
C ARG A 64 -26.41 -7.37 26.58
N SER A 65 -26.51 -8.00 27.75
CA SER A 65 -26.68 -7.31 29.03
C SER A 65 -27.97 -6.50 29.10
N VAL A 66 -29.03 -7.05 28.52
CA VAL A 66 -30.34 -6.40 28.47
C VAL A 66 -31.00 -6.50 29.85
N VAL A 67 -31.24 -5.36 30.50
CA VAL A 67 -31.86 -5.29 31.84
C VAL A 67 -33.24 -4.64 31.85
N ALA A 68 -33.69 -4.14 30.69
CA ALA A 68 -34.98 -3.51 30.46
C ALA A 68 -35.35 -3.60 28.98
N ASP A 69 -36.55 -3.13 28.61
CA ASP A 69 -36.97 -3.07 27.22
C ASP A 69 -35.93 -2.34 26.33
N LEU A 70 -35.59 -2.96 25.21
CA LEU A 70 -34.71 -2.37 24.22
C LEU A 70 -35.48 -1.44 23.30
N ALA A 71 -35.07 -0.18 23.28
CA ALA A 71 -35.54 0.79 22.30
C ALA A 71 -34.43 1.10 21.27
N GLY A 72 -34.83 1.46 20.04
CA GLY A 72 -33.89 1.95 19.03
C GLY A 72 -33.07 0.87 18.32
N ILE A 73 -33.43 -0.40 18.44
CA ILE A 73 -32.86 -1.48 17.62
C ILE A 73 -33.22 -1.24 16.16
N LYS A 74 -32.23 -1.29 15.28
CA LYS A 74 -32.40 -1.10 13.84
C LYS A 74 -31.82 -2.28 13.08
N LEU A 75 -32.62 -2.84 12.18
CA LEU A 75 -32.19 -3.87 11.23
C LEU A 75 -31.95 -3.20 9.88
N TYR A 76 -30.70 -3.22 9.44
CA TYR A 76 -30.31 -2.74 8.12
C TYR A 76 -29.99 -3.95 7.25
N GLN A 77 -30.60 -3.99 6.06
CA GLN A 77 -30.32 -5.06 5.11
C GLN A 77 -28.80 -5.15 4.85
N ASN A 78 -28.29 -6.37 4.75
CA ASN A 78 -26.88 -6.67 4.50
C ASN A 78 -25.96 -6.18 5.62
N ARG A 79 -26.43 -6.23 6.88
CA ARG A 79 -25.64 -5.87 8.06
C ARG A 79 -25.67 -6.94 9.15
N VAL A 80 -24.51 -7.14 9.76
CA VAL A 80 -24.33 -7.74 11.08
C VAL A 80 -23.94 -6.62 12.02
N ILE A 81 -24.87 -6.21 12.87
CA ILE A 81 -24.63 -5.16 13.85
C ILE A 81 -24.37 -5.78 15.22
N VAL A 82 -23.35 -5.25 15.90
CA VAL A 82 -22.98 -5.68 17.24
C VAL A 82 -23.08 -4.52 18.24
N SER A 83 -23.68 -4.78 19.40
CA SER A 83 -23.94 -3.82 20.48
C SER A 83 -23.80 -4.50 21.84
N HIS A 84 -23.90 -3.72 22.91
CA HIS A 84 -24.09 -4.16 24.29
C HIS A 84 -24.81 -3.06 25.08
N GLU A 85 -25.58 -3.39 26.11
CA GLU A 85 -26.37 -2.39 26.85
C GLU A 85 -25.80 -1.98 28.21
N ASP A 86 -24.73 -2.62 28.67
CA ASP A 86 -24.03 -2.27 29.91
C ASP A 86 -22.55 -1.91 29.65
N ILE A 87 -21.69 -2.05 30.65
CA ILE A 87 -20.25 -1.78 30.51
C ILE A 87 -19.44 -2.97 29.98
N ILE A 88 -20.03 -4.16 29.88
CA ILE A 88 -19.34 -5.36 29.44
C ILE A 88 -19.43 -5.44 27.91
N PRO A 89 -18.29 -5.39 27.19
CA PRO A 89 -18.31 -5.44 25.74
C PRO A 89 -18.89 -6.73 25.18
N MET A 90 -19.39 -6.64 23.95
CA MET A 90 -19.74 -7.82 23.18
C MET A 90 -18.47 -8.54 22.67
N THR A 91 -18.57 -9.85 22.50
CA THR A 91 -17.48 -10.74 22.06
C THR A 91 -17.99 -11.75 21.04
N ILE A 92 -17.10 -12.47 20.36
CA ILE A 92 -17.48 -13.58 19.47
C ILE A 92 -18.21 -14.68 20.25
N ALA A 93 -17.81 -14.95 21.50
CA ALA A 93 -18.47 -15.93 22.35
C ALA A 93 -19.92 -15.55 22.67
N GLY A 94 -20.20 -14.24 22.82
CA GLY A 94 -21.57 -13.75 22.95
C GLY A 94 -22.37 -13.92 21.65
N MET A 95 -21.77 -13.63 20.50
CA MET A 95 -22.43 -13.79 19.19
C MET A 95 -22.76 -15.25 18.85
N ASN A 96 -22.10 -16.23 19.46
CA ASN A 96 -22.38 -17.67 19.31
C ASN A 96 -23.68 -18.12 20.00
N ALA A 97 -24.45 -17.23 20.61
CA ALA A 97 -25.71 -17.60 21.25
C ALA A 97 -26.80 -18.04 20.24
N TYR A 98 -26.84 -17.42 19.06
CA TYR A 98 -27.73 -17.79 17.96
C TYR A 98 -27.22 -17.17 16.66
N ASP A 99 -26.92 -17.99 15.66
CA ASP A 99 -26.27 -17.53 14.43
C ASP A 99 -26.74 -18.25 13.15
N GLY A 100 -25.98 -18.10 12.06
CA GLY A 100 -26.27 -18.68 10.76
C GLY A 100 -26.27 -20.20 10.71
N GLY A 101 -25.71 -20.87 11.71
CA GLY A 101 -25.81 -22.31 11.89
C GLY A 101 -27.20 -22.74 12.41
N ASP A 102 -27.87 -21.87 13.16
CA ASP A 102 -29.23 -22.09 13.65
C ASP A 102 -30.29 -21.62 12.66
N ASP A 103 -30.06 -20.48 12.00
CA ASP A 103 -30.96 -19.90 11.03
C ASP A 103 -30.22 -19.23 9.86
N ALA A 104 -30.42 -19.75 8.65
CA ALA A 104 -29.70 -19.32 7.45
C ALA A 104 -29.96 -17.86 7.05
N ASP A 105 -30.98 -17.19 7.59
CA ASP A 105 -31.22 -15.76 7.35
C ASP A 105 -30.30 -14.85 8.17
N ILE A 106 -29.54 -15.38 9.13
CA ILE A 106 -28.51 -14.66 9.86
C ILE A 106 -27.19 -14.73 9.08
N PRO A 107 -26.60 -13.59 8.65
CA PRO A 107 -25.45 -13.58 7.75
C PRO A 107 -24.09 -13.70 8.45
N PHE A 108 -24.01 -14.41 9.58
CA PHE A 108 -22.73 -14.74 10.21
C PHE A 108 -22.76 -16.11 10.90
N ILE A 109 -21.59 -16.70 11.11
CA ILE A 109 -21.36 -17.86 11.97
C ILE A 109 -20.30 -17.47 12.99
N ALA A 110 -20.59 -17.67 14.28
CA ALA A 110 -19.63 -17.58 15.36
C ALA A 110 -19.28 -19.00 15.83
N THR A 111 -18.08 -19.17 16.37
CA THR A 111 -17.65 -20.45 16.94
C THR A 111 -16.72 -20.18 18.09
N VAL A 112 -17.01 -20.75 19.25
CA VAL A 112 -16.15 -20.67 20.44
C VAL A 112 -15.06 -21.73 20.35
N GLY A 113 -13.81 -21.32 20.50
CA GLY A 113 -12.66 -22.20 20.36
C GLY A 113 -11.35 -21.56 20.82
N ALA A 114 -10.22 -22.12 20.38
CA ALA A 114 -8.89 -21.61 20.64
C ALA A 114 -8.14 -21.36 19.31
N PRO A 115 -8.33 -20.22 18.63
CA PRO A 115 -9.17 -19.07 19.03
C PRO A 115 -10.65 -19.23 18.66
N SER A 116 -11.52 -18.37 19.23
CA SER A 116 -12.88 -18.20 18.71
C SER A 116 -12.84 -17.60 17.31
N THR A 117 -13.87 -17.82 16.49
CA THR A 117 -13.95 -17.29 15.13
C THR A 117 -15.32 -16.71 14.82
N LEU A 118 -15.35 -15.57 14.15
CA LEU A 118 -16.55 -14.98 13.56
C LEU A 118 -16.36 -14.90 12.05
N THR A 119 -17.24 -15.53 11.29
CA THR A 119 -17.27 -15.45 9.83
C THR A 119 -18.55 -14.75 9.40
N VAL A 120 -18.41 -13.62 8.69
CA VAL A 120 -19.53 -12.90 8.10
C VAL A 120 -19.63 -13.26 6.62
N ASN A 121 -20.86 -13.51 6.18
CA ASN A 121 -21.13 -13.93 4.81
C ASN A 121 -20.76 -12.82 3.80
N PRO A 122 -20.54 -13.18 2.52
CA PRO A 122 -20.48 -12.23 1.42
C PRO A 122 -21.65 -11.24 1.42
N GLU A 123 -21.47 -10.11 0.73
CA GLU A 123 -22.49 -9.07 0.56
C GLU A 123 -23.02 -8.51 1.88
N THR A 124 -22.20 -8.50 2.92
CA THR A 124 -22.61 -8.08 4.28
C THR A 124 -21.51 -7.25 4.95
N GLU A 125 -21.91 -6.15 5.59
CA GLU A 125 -21.01 -5.32 6.41
C GLU A 125 -21.13 -5.70 7.88
N PHE A 126 -19.98 -5.83 8.54
CA PHE A 126 -19.87 -5.96 9.99
C PHE A 126 -19.72 -4.58 10.63
N TRP A 127 -20.63 -4.26 11.54
CA TRP A 127 -20.81 -2.91 12.05
C TRP A 127 -20.89 -2.92 13.58
N ILE A 128 -19.96 -2.24 14.24
CA ILE A 128 -20.01 -1.98 15.68
C ILE A 128 -20.84 -0.73 15.93
N TRP A 129 -21.98 -0.90 16.60
CA TRP A 129 -22.98 0.15 16.78
C TRP A 129 -22.43 1.40 17.51
N THR A 130 -22.99 2.57 17.20
CA THR A 130 -22.56 3.85 17.79
C THR A 130 -22.46 3.80 19.32
N GLY A 131 -21.33 4.28 19.84
CA GLY A 131 -21.02 4.32 21.27
C GLY A 131 -20.77 2.97 21.93
N LYS A 132 -20.77 1.86 21.17
CA LYS A 132 -20.62 0.50 21.71
C LYS A 132 -19.21 -0.05 21.49
N THR A 133 -18.84 -1.03 22.30
CA THR A 133 -17.53 -1.67 22.31
C THR A 133 -17.64 -3.14 21.89
N PHE A 134 -16.75 -3.56 20.99
CA PHE A 134 -16.57 -4.96 20.62
C PHE A 134 -15.12 -5.39 20.89
N ILE A 135 -14.98 -6.48 21.66
CA ILE A 135 -13.73 -7.15 21.96
C ILE A 135 -13.88 -8.59 21.47
N PRO A 136 -13.40 -8.94 20.26
CA PRO A 136 -13.74 -10.22 19.65
C PRO A 136 -13.32 -11.43 20.50
N GLY A 137 -12.12 -11.42 21.07
CA GLY A 137 -11.56 -12.59 21.76
C GLY A 137 -11.30 -13.75 20.79
N GLY A 138 -10.96 -13.42 19.54
CA GLY A 138 -10.81 -14.35 18.44
C GLY A 138 -10.68 -13.68 17.07
N ASN A 139 -10.67 -14.51 16.04
CA ASN A 139 -10.44 -14.11 14.66
C ASN A 139 -11.73 -13.70 13.96
N ILE A 140 -11.66 -12.72 13.06
CA ILE A 140 -12.82 -12.25 12.28
C ILE A 140 -12.53 -12.44 10.80
N THR A 141 -13.45 -13.03 10.06
CA THR A 141 -13.37 -13.18 8.60
C THR A 141 -14.60 -12.53 7.98
N LEU A 142 -14.41 -11.41 7.30
CA LEU A 142 -15.45 -10.74 6.53
C LEU A 142 -15.30 -11.08 5.06
N ASN A 143 -16.15 -11.97 4.55
CA ASN A 143 -16.04 -12.44 3.18
C ASN A 143 -16.59 -11.41 2.19
N SER A 144 -15.93 -11.30 1.03
CA SER A 144 -16.44 -10.54 -0.12
C SER A 144 -17.11 -11.47 -1.12
N GLY A 145 -18.26 -11.05 -1.66
CA GLY A 145 -18.94 -11.66 -2.80
C GLY A 145 -18.42 -11.17 -4.14
N GLY A 146 -17.73 -10.03 -4.15
CA GLY A 146 -17.12 -9.43 -5.34
C GLY A 146 -18.08 -8.55 -6.12
N SER A 147 -19.22 -8.16 -5.54
CA SER A 147 -20.17 -7.24 -6.20
C SER A 147 -19.63 -5.82 -6.37
N GLY A 148 -18.64 -5.44 -5.55
CA GLY A 148 -18.16 -4.06 -5.47
C GLY A 148 -19.05 -3.14 -4.62
N ASN A 149 -20.15 -3.65 -4.05
CA ASN A 149 -21.01 -2.89 -3.15
C ASN A 149 -20.23 -2.37 -1.94
N ASN A 150 -20.64 -1.22 -1.40
CA ASN A 150 -19.93 -0.57 -0.30
C ASN A 150 -19.94 -1.36 1.01
N TRP A 151 -20.88 -2.29 1.18
CA TRP A 151 -21.00 -3.12 2.37
C TRP A 151 -20.37 -4.50 2.22
N ASP A 152 -20.05 -4.93 1.01
CA ASP A 152 -19.57 -6.29 0.75
C ASP A 152 -18.24 -6.56 1.48
N GLY A 153 -18.26 -7.46 2.48
CA GLY A 153 -17.12 -7.82 3.32
C GLY A 153 -16.53 -6.67 4.14
N SER A 154 -17.30 -5.61 4.38
CA SER A 154 -16.78 -4.36 4.96
C SER A 154 -16.79 -4.34 6.49
N PHE A 155 -15.78 -3.70 7.07
CA PHE A 155 -15.58 -3.51 8.51
C PHE A 155 -15.86 -2.05 8.88
N HIS A 156 -16.81 -1.82 9.78
CA HIS A 156 -17.25 -0.47 10.16
C HIS A 156 -17.30 -0.31 11.68
N VAL A 157 -16.54 0.66 12.20
CA VAL A 157 -16.63 1.13 13.58
C VAL A 157 -17.31 2.50 13.56
N ASP A 158 -18.53 2.54 14.07
CA ASP A 158 -19.41 3.70 14.00
C ASP A 158 -19.00 4.82 14.95
N ASN A 159 -19.76 5.92 14.93
CA ASN A 159 -19.52 7.08 15.77
C ASN A 159 -19.37 6.70 17.25
N ASN A 160 -18.26 7.11 17.85
CA ASN A 160 -17.92 6.82 19.26
C ASN A 160 -17.85 5.33 19.62
N ALA A 161 -17.92 4.42 18.65
CA ALA A 161 -17.78 2.98 18.90
C ALA A 161 -16.31 2.60 19.08
N VAL A 162 -16.06 1.44 19.69
CA VAL A 162 -14.72 0.98 20.04
C VAL A 162 -14.52 -0.45 19.55
N PHE A 163 -13.49 -0.66 18.75
CA PHE A 163 -12.97 -2.00 18.46
C PHE A 163 -11.64 -2.21 19.19
N THR A 164 -11.54 -3.28 19.96
CA THR A 164 -10.29 -3.66 20.64
C THR A 164 -9.90 -5.09 20.33
N ALA A 165 -8.95 -5.27 19.41
CA ALA A 165 -8.31 -6.56 19.19
C ALA A 165 -7.49 -6.99 20.41
N GLN A 166 -7.23 -8.29 20.53
CA GLN A 166 -6.43 -8.88 21.60
C GLN A 166 -5.26 -9.69 21.04
N GLY A 167 -4.11 -9.60 21.72
CA GLY A 167 -2.93 -10.42 21.42
C GLY A 167 -2.57 -10.43 19.93
N ALA A 168 -2.41 -11.62 19.37
CA ALA A 168 -2.04 -11.86 17.97
C ALA A 168 -3.22 -12.39 17.13
N GLU A 169 -4.44 -11.88 17.37
CA GLU A 169 -5.62 -12.20 16.55
C GLU A 169 -5.36 -11.95 15.05
N SER A 170 -6.05 -12.72 14.21
CA SER A 170 -5.99 -12.60 12.76
C SER A 170 -7.36 -12.24 12.21
N HIS A 171 -7.46 -11.05 11.61
CA HIS A 171 -8.68 -10.54 11.00
C HIS A 171 -8.53 -10.46 9.48
N SER A 172 -9.56 -10.85 8.74
CA SER A 172 -9.65 -10.74 7.29
C SER A 172 -10.80 -9.81 6.90
N VAL A 173 -10.52 -8.86 6.01
CA VAL A 173 -11.49 -7.86 5.53
C VAL A 173 -11.55 -7.92 4.00
N GLY A 174 -12.65 -8.44 3.47
CA GLY A 174 -12.91 -8.52 2.03
C GLY A 174 -13.38 -7.21 1.40
N GLY A 175 -13.78 -6.24 2.23
CA GLY A 175 -14.37 -4.97 1.81
C GLY A 175 -13.59 -3.75 2.26
N LYS A 176 -14.34 -2.69 2.60
CA LYS A 176 -13.79 -1.45 3.15
C LYS A 176 -13.44 -1.61 4.62
N TRP A 177 -12.63 -0.69 5.14
CA TRP A 177 -12.37 -0.54 6.56
C TRP A 177 -12.56 0.92 6.95
N THR A 178 -13.49 1.17 7.88
CA THR A 178 -13.98 2.52 8.18
C THR A 178 -14.05 2.78 9.68
N LEU A 179 -13.49 3.93 10.11
CA LEU A 179 -13.72 4.51 11.43
C LEU A 179 -14.45 5.86 11.31
N ASP A 180 -15.62 5.96 11.91
CA ASP A 180 -16.39 7.20 11.94
C ASP A 180 -15.98 8.13 13.08
N ALA A 181 -16.56 9.32 13.13
CA ALA A 181 -16.16 10.36 14.08
C ALA A 181 -16.29 9.88 15.55
N GLY A 182 -15.23 10.04 16.33
CA GLY A 182 -15.12 9.60 17.72
C GLY A 182 -14.82 8.10 17.88
N ALA A 183 -14.82 7.29 16.81
CA ALA A 183 -14.52 5.87 16.88
C ALA A 183 -13.08 5.59 17.34
N THR A 184 -12.90 4.53 18.12
CA THR A 184 -11.59 4.07 18.61
C THR A 184 -11.25 2.70 18.05
N PHE A 185 -10.03 2.55 17.55
CA PHE A 185 -9.48 1.28 17.06
C PHE A 185 -8.18 0.95 17.78
N ILE A 186 -8.15 -0.21 18.44
CA ILE A 186 -6.97 -0.72 19.12
C ILE A 186 -6.57 -2.04 18.45
N ALA A 187 -5.45 -2.04 17.73
CA ALA A 187 -4.99 -3.19 16.95
C ALA A 187 -4.29 -4.28 17.79
N ALA A 188 -3.87 -4.00 19.03
CA ALA A 188 -2.96 -4.86 19.79
C ALA A 188 -1.75 -5.31 18.93
N SER A 189 -1.40 -6.60 18.95
CA SER A 189 -0.40 -7.19 18.03
C SER A 189 -1.06 -8.03 16.92
N SER A 190 -2.29 -7.69 16.54
CA SER A 190 -3.08 -8.44 15.55
C SER A 190 -2.55 -8.31 14.12
N THR A 191 -3.10 -9.14 13.23
CA THR A 191 -2.88 -9.06 11.79
C THR A 191 -4.18 -8.77 11.07
N PHE A 192 -4.21 -7.71 10.28
CA PHE A 192 -5.30 -7.40 9.36
C PHE A 192 -4.92 -7.79 7.93
N THR A 193 -5.65 -8.73 7.34
CA THR A 193 -5.50 -9.16 5.95
C THR A 193 -6.63 -8.59 5.11
N PHE A 194 -6.30 -7.72 4.16
CA PHE A 194 -7.25 -7.18 3.20
C PHE A 194 -7.30 -8.10 1.98
N THR A 195 -8.47 -8.69 1.74
CA THR A 195 -8.69 -9.75 0.74
C THR A 195 -9.59 -9.34 -0.42
N ALA A 196 -9.97 -8.07 -0.48
CA ALA A 196 -10.81 -7.53 -1.55
C ALA A 196 -10.25 -7.85 -2.94
N THR A 197 -11.08 -8.39 -3.84
CA THR A 197 -10.71 -8.68 -5.24
C THR A 197 -11.27 -7.65 -6.24
N THR A 198 -11.94 -6.62 -5.72
CA THR A 198 -12.54 -5.53 -6.50
C THR A 198 -11.90 -4.20 -6.12
N SER A 199 -12.01 -3.20 -7.00
CA SER A 199 -11.55 -1.85 -6.74
C SER A 199 -12.49 -1.06 -5.81
N GLY A 200 -12.08 0.16 -5.45
CA GLY A 200 -12.91 1.10 -4.68
C GLY A 200 -13.02 0.76 -3.19
N LYS A 201 -12.14 -0.09 -2.68
CA LYS A 201 -12.00 -0.34 -1.25
C LYS A 201 -10.96 0.61 -0.66
N ALA A 202 -11.21 1.03 0.57
CA ALA A 202 -10.35 1.98 1.23
C ALA A 202 -10.28 1.76 2.74
N ILE A 203 -9.16 2.18 3.30
CA ILE A 203 -8.96 2.43 4.72
C ILE A 203 -9.25 3.91 4.94
N THR A 204 -10.29 4.22 5.72
CA THR A 204 -10.71 5.59 6.02
C THR A 204 -10.92 5.80 7.52
N SER A 205 -10.56 6.98 8.01
CA SER A 205 -10.89 7.40 9.37
C SER A 205 -11.26 8.88 9.43
N ALA A 206 -12.32 9.20 10.17
CA ALA A 206 -12.69 10.57 10.52
C ALA A 206 -11.91 11.12 11.73
N ASN A 207 -11.04 10.32 12.36
CA ASN A 207 -10.35 10.65 13.62
C ASN A 207 -8.87 10.98 13.44
N GLY A 208 -8.38 11.04 12.20
CA GLY A 208 -6.97 11.22 11.89
C GLY A 208 -6.22 9.89 11.76
N PRO A 209 -4.89 9.88 12.00
CA PRO A 209 -4.05 8.73 11.68
C PRO A 209 -4.49 7.43 12.36
N VAL A 210 -4.35 6.32 11.64
CA VAL A 210 -4.68 4.97 12.14
C VAL A 210 -3.42 4.13 12.30
N THR A 211 -3.42 3.26 13.31
CA THR A 211 -2.29 2.34 13.56
C THR A 211 -2.77 0.90 13.54
N PHE A 212 -2.22 0.12 12.60
CA PHE A 212 -2.29 -1.33 12.59
C PHE A 212 -1.00 -1.92 13.19
N TRP A 213 -1.05 -3.18 13.61
CA TRP A 213 0.18 -3.90 13.93
C TRP A 213 0.76 -4.58 12.69
N ASN A 214 0.20 -5.72 12.25
CA ASN A 214 0.55 -6.30 10.96
C ASN A 214 -0.55 -6.04 9.92
N VAL A 215 -0.14 -5.82 8.67
CA VAL A 215 -1.05 -5.68 7.53
C VAL A 215 -0.61 -6.61 6.40
N ALA A 216 -1.57 -7.31 5.81
CA ALA A 216 -1.38 -8.06 4.59
C ALA A 216 -2.37 -7.60 3.51
N ILE A 217 -1.89 -7.35 2.30
CA ILE A 217 -2.72 -7.17 1.11
C ILE A 217 -2.66 -8.48 0.32
N ASN A 218 -3.80 -9.14 0.17
CA ASN A 218 -3.87 -10.51 -0.36
C ASN A 218 -5.12 -10.74 -1.23
N GLY A 219 -5.64 -9.69 -1.86
CA GLY A 219 -6.81 -9.78 -2.74
C GLY A 219 -6.40 -9.67 -4.21
N VAL A 220 -6.44 -10.80 -4.94
CA VAL A 220 -6.03 -10.84 -6.36
C VAL A 220 -6.86 -9.87 -7.19
N GLY A 221 -6.19 -9.00 -7.95
CA GLY A 221 -6.83 -8.00 -8.82
C GLY A 221 -7.53 -6.84 -8.09
N GLY A 222 -7.59 -6.89 -6.76
CA GLY A 222 -8.18 -5.83 -5.96
C GLY A 222 -7.25 -4.66 -5.71
N ASP A 223 -7.87 -3.56 -5.26
CA ASP A 223 -7.18 -2.33 -4.87
C ASP A 223 -7.66 -1.90 -3.47
N MET A 224 -6.72 -1.69 -2.58
CA MET A 224 -6.93 -1.16 -1.24
C MET A 224 -6.26 0.21 -1.11
N SER A 225 -7.07 1.27 -1.16
CA SER A 225 -6.58 2.64 -1.06
C SER A 225 -6.44 3.11 0.39
N VAL A 226 -5.30 3.71 0.72
CA VAL A 226 -5.01 4.33 2.01
C VAL A 226 -5.37 5.82 1.94
N ASN A 227 -6.53 6.16 2.52
CA ASN A 227 -7.12 7.51 2.49
C ASN A 227 -6.96 8.27 3.80
N VAL A 228 -6.12 7.74 4.70
CA VAL A 228 -5.74 8.38 5.95
C VAL A 228 -4.31 7.98 6.30
N ASP A 229 -3.57 8.87 6.97
CA ASP A 229 -2.23 8.56 7.44
C ASP A 229 -2.23 7.26 8.25
N THR A 230 -1.40 6.31 7.84
CA THR A 230 -1.42 4.94 8.38
C THR A 230 -0.05 4.55 8.91
N THR A 231 -0.01 4.08 10.14
CA THR A 231 1.18 3.45 10.75
C THR A 231 0.96 1.95 10.85
N ILE A 232 1.97 1.18 10.46
CA ILE A 232 2.02 -0.27 10.59
C ILE A 232 3.15 -0.57 11.56
N GLY A 233 2.82 -1.00 12.77
CA GLY A 233 3.78 -1.22 13.85
C GLY A 233 4.73 -2.39 13.58
N GLY A 234 4.22 -3.44 12.95
CA GLY A 234 4.92 -4.66 12.58
C GLY A 234 5.10 -4.79 11.07
N THR A 235 4.73 -5.95 10.53
CA THR A 235 5.00 -6.34 9.14
C THR A 235 3.94 -5.77 8.19
N LEU A 236 4.38 -5.28 7.02
CA LEU A 236 3.51 -5.08 5.86
C LEU A 236 3.89 -6.10 4.79
N SER A 237 2.94 -6.94 4.39
CA SER A 237 3.12 -7.86 3.26
C SER A 237 2.15 -7.55 2.13
N VAL A 238 2.65 -7.37 0.91
CA VAL A 238 1.82 -7.08 -0.27
C VAL A 238 1.86 -8.31 -1.19
N LEU A 239 1.11 -9.34 -0.81
CA LEU A 239 1.18 -10.68 -1.41
C LEU A 239 0.49 -10.73 -2.76
N GLU A 240 -0.69 -10.11 -2.85
CA GLU A 240 -1.52 -10.00 -4.05
C GLU A 240 -2.19 -8.61 -4.08
N GLY A 241 -2.81 -8.25 -5.21
CA GLY A 241 -3.55 -6.98 -5.34
C GLY A 241 -2.66 -5.74 -5.30
N THR A 242 -3.28 -4.59 -5.06
CA THR A 242 -2.60 -3.29 -5.01
C THR A 242 -2.88 -2.55 -3.69
N LEU A 243 -1.82 -2.08 -3.03
CA LEU A 243 -1.91 -1.02 -2.02
C LEU A 243 -1.73 0.33 -2.71
N SER A 244 -2.72 1.22 -2.61
CA SER A 244 -2.68 2.53 -3.28
C SER A 244 -3.02 3.67 -2.32
N GLY A 245 -3.04 4.90 -2.81
CA GLY A 245 -3.49 6.08 -2.06
C GLY A 245 -2.56 7.27 -2.16
N ALA A 246 -2.90 8.32 -1.42
CA ALA A 246 -2.17 9.59 -1.39
C ALA A 246 -1.82 10.07 0.03
N SER A 247 -2.14 9.29 1.06
CA SER A 247 -1.82 9.60 2.46
C SER A 247 -0.45 9.04 2.85
N ASN A 248 0.08 9.47 3.99
CA ASN A 248 1.36 8.95 4.47
C ASN A 248 1.21 7.50 4.97
N VAL A 249 2.22 6.68 4.71
CA VAL A 249 2.30 5.31 5.23
C VAL A 249 3.65 5.13 5.92
N THR A 250 3.66 4.73 7.20
CA THR A 250 4.89 4.42 7.94
C THR A 250 4.88 2.96 8.36
N VAL A 251 5.88 2.18 7.94
CA VAL A 251 6.03 0.75 8.29
C VAL A 251 7.18 0.59 9.27
N ASN A 252 6.87 0.51 10.57
CA ASN A 252 7.86 0.41 11.65
C ASN A 252 8.52 -0.97 11.74
N GLY A 253 7.90 -2.03 11.23
CA GLY A 253 8.55 -3.33 11.17
C GLY A 253 9.69 -3.37 10.16
N THR A 254 10.50 -4.42 10.26
CA THR A 254 11.69 -4.63 9.41
C THR A 254 11.40 -5.55 8.21
N ASN A 255 10.14 -5.87 7.96
CA ASN A 255 9.75 -6.75 6.86
C ASN A 255 8.69 -6.06 6.01
N LEU A 256 9.11 -5.59 4.84
CA LEU A 256 8.25 -5.17 3.75
C LEU A 256 8.54 -6.03 2.52
N THR A 257 7.81 -7.13 2.41
CA THR A 257 7.94 -8.07 1.30
C THR A 257 6.66 -8.10 0.47
N GLY A 258 6.81 -8.18 -0.85
CA GLY A 258 5.71 -8.47 -1.76
C GLY A 258 5.85 -9.84 -2.42
N GLY A 259 4.69 -10.43 -2.73
CA GLY A 259 4.57 -11.58 -3.62
C GLY A 259 4.38 -11.09 -5.05
N ASN A 260 3.18 -11.27 -5.58
CA ASN A 260 2.72 -10.70 -6.84
C ASN A 260 2.03 -9.34 -6.65
N GLY A 261 1.91 -8.87 -5.41
CA GLY A 261 1.23 -7.61 -5.09
C GLY A 261 2.07 -6.36 -5.40
N ALA A 262 1.35 -5.29 -5.74
CA ALA A 262 1.89 -3.99 -6.10
C ALA A 262 1.64 -2.93 -5.02
N ILE A 263 2.55 -1.97 -4.91
CA ILE A 263 2.32 -0.71 -4.19
C ILE A 263 2.28 0.40 -5.24
N ALA A 264 1.24 1.23 -5.22
CA ALA A 264 1.00 2.29 -6.18
C ALA A 264 0.53 3.59 -5.49
N MET A 265 1.42 4.20 -4.71
CA MET A 265 1.13 5.46 -4.00
C MET A 265 1.33 6.65 -4.94
N THR A 266 0.32 7.52 -5.05
CA THR A 266 0.31 8.70 -5.94
C THR A 266 0.54 10.01 -5.20
N GLY A 267 0.49 9.99 -3.87
CA GLY A 267 0.80 11.10 -2.98
C GLY A 267 1.35 10.60 -1.63
N GLY A 268 1.66 11.55 -0.74
CA GLY A 268 2.16 11.25 0.60
C GLY A 268 3.59 10.68 0.62
N THR A 269 4.10 10.47 1.82
CA THR A 269 5.38 9.81 2.07
C THR A 269 5.17 8.39 2.54
N PHE A 270 5.78 7.44 1.83
CA PHE A 270 5.96 6.08 2.30
C PHE A 270 7.29 5.96 3.05
N LYS A 271 7.27 5.56 4.31
CA LYS A 271 8.43 5.59 5.21
C LYS A 271 8.76 4.21 5.79
N LEU A 272 10.04 3.86 5.72
CA LEU A 272 10.64 2.67 6.34
C LEU A 272 11.72 3.13 7.33
N PRO A 273 11.36 3.40 8.60
CA PRO A 273 12.23 4.00 9.59
C PRO A 273 13.31 3.06 10.13
N ASN A 274 13.05 1.76 10.22
CA ASN A 274 13.85 0.83 11.02
C ASN A 274 14.68 -0.18 10.20
N GLY A 275 14.73 -0.03 8.88
CA GLY A 275 15.51 -0.90 8.00
C GLY A 275 14.76 -2.17 7.61
N GLY A 276 15.51 -3.23 7.30
CA GLY A 276 14.99 -4.55 6.97
C GLY A 276 14.81 -4.81 5.48
N THR A 277 13.89 -5.70 5.11
CA THR A 277 13.67 -6.10 3.71
C THR A 277 12.66 -5.19 3.00
N PHE A 278 12.89 -4.92 1.72
CA PHE A 278 12.04 -4.07 0.88
C PHE A 278 11.97 -4.59 -0.56
N GLY A 279 10.81 -5.07 -1.02
CA GLY A 279 10.64 -5.38 -2.44
C GLY A 279 9.64 -6.48 -2.75
N SER A 280 9.29 -6.61 -4.03
CA SER A 280 8.31 -7.55 -4.60
C SER A 280 8.77 -8.07 -5.95
N ALA A 281 8.17 -9.14 -6.46
CA ALA A 281 8.38 -9.57 -7.85
C ALA A 281 7.78 -8.60 -8.89
N VAL A 282 6.85 -7.74 -8.45
CA VAL A 282 6.17 -6.74 -9.26
C VAL A 282 6.70 -5.33 -8.96
N ASP A 283 6.60 -4.44 -9.95
CA ASP A 283 7.02 -3.04 -9.83
C ASP A 283 6.19 -2.30 -8.77
N TRP A 284 6.86 -1.44 -8.01
CA TRP A 284 6.23 -0.57 -7.02
C TRP A 284 6.43 0.90 -7.40
N SER A 285 5.42 1.73 -7.16
CA SER A 285 5.48 3.17 -7.34
C SER A 285 5.10 3.93 -6.07
N PHE A 286 5.83 5.01 -5.85
CA PHE A 286 5.68 5.90 -4.71
C PHE A 286 5.65 7.36 -5.19
N TYR A 287 4.97 8.23 -4.44
CA TYR A 287 5.21 9.66 -4.55
C TYR A 287 6.51 10.02 -3.85
N ASP A 288 6.52 10.12 -2.52
CA ASP A 288 7.76 10.21 -1.74
C ASP A 288 8.08 8.86 -1.08
N LEU A 289 9.36 8.50 -1.05
CA LEU A 289 9.86 7.29 -0.40
C LEU A 289 11.03 7.64 0.52
N SER A 290 10.93 7.32 1.80
CA SER A 290 11.91 7.70 2.81
C SER A 290 12.40 6.51 3.63
N PHE A 291 13.72 6.39 3.75
CA PHE A 291 14.39 5.38 4.56
C PHE A 291 15.08 6.01 5.77
N GLY A 292 14.78 5.49 6.96
CA GLY A 292 15.43 5.84 8.22
C GLY A 292 14.71 6.86 9.09
N THR A 293 15.33 7.15 10.24
CA THR A 293 14.90 8.15 11.24
C THR A 293 16.07 8.94 11.82
N GLY A 294 17.31 8.62 11.44
CA GLY A 294 18.53 9.11 12.11
C GLY A 294 19.24 8.04 12.96
N THR A 295 18.66 6.85 13.12
CA THR A 295 19.30 5.70 13.79
C THR A 295 19.99 4.76 12.79
N VAL A 296 20.96 3.98 13.27
CA VAL A 296 21.66 3.01 12.43
C VAL A 296 20.73 1.87 12.03
N ALA A 297 20.42 1.79 10.74
CA ALA A 297 19.65 0.70 10.15
C ALA A 297 20.01 0.52 8.68
N THR A 298 19.74 -0.68 8.14
CA THR A 298 19.94 -0.99 6.72
C THR A 298 18.63 -1.48 6.13
N THR A 299 18.16 -0.84 5.05
CA THR A 299 17.12 -1.40 4.20
C THR A 299 17.75 -2.09 3.01
N THR A 300 17.46 -3.38 2.83
CA THR A 300 17.93 -4.18 1.71
C THR A 300 16.81 -4.38 0.72
N LYS A 301 16.98 -3.85 -0.49
CA LYS A 301 16.06 -4.11 -1.58
C LYS A 301 16.19 -5.55 -2.05
N THR A 302 15.06 -6.25 -2.07
CA THR A 302 14.91 -7.59 -2.62
C THR A 302 14.22 -7.54 -3.98
N ALA A 303 14.39 -8.62 -4.75
CA ALA A 303 13.86 -8.80 -6.10
C ALA A 303 14.34 -7.76 -7.15
N SER A 304 14.15 -8.10 -8.42
CA SER A 304 14.63 -7.30 -9.57
C SER A 304 13.62 -6.27 -10.07
N SER A 305 12.44 -6.16 -9.46
CA SER A 305 11.39 -5.24 -9.90
C SER A 305 11.84 -3.77 -9.83
N THR A 306 11.21 -2.93 -10.65
CA THR A 306 11.43 -1.49 -10.68
C THR A 306 10.76 -0.81 -9.49
N ILE A 307 11.44 0.16 -8.92
CA ILE A 307 10.86 1.13 -7.98
C ILE A 307 10.77 2.47 -8.68
N SER A 308 9.56 3.00 -8.84
CA SER A 308 9.33 4.32 -9.44
C SER A 308 8.99 5.35 -8.35
N ILE A 309 9.62 6.51 -8.39
CA ILE A 309 9.42 7.59 -7.41
C ILE A 309 9.10 8.89 -8.15
N ALA A 310 7.89 9.42 -7.92
CA ALA A 310 7.39 10.63 -8.58
C ALA A 310 7.75 11.93 -7.86
N GLY A 311 7.93 11.88 -6.54
CA GLY A 311 8.44 12.96 -5.70
C GLY A 311 9.92 12.74 -5.41
N VAL A 312 10.25 12.47 -4.14
CA VAL A 312 11.62 12.39 -3.64
C VAL A 312 11.91 11.03 -2.99
N LEU A 313 13.00 10.41 -3.42
CA LEU A 313 13.66 9.32 -2.69
C LEU A 313 14.58 9.93 -1.64
N THR A 314 14.41 9.58 -0.38
CA THR A 314 15.26 10.06 0.72
C THR A 314 15.92 8.90 1.46
N ILE A 315 17.24 8.97 1.62
CA ILE A 315 18.00 8.13 2.56
C ILE A 315 18.49 9.05 3.67
N LEU A 316 17.92 8.91 4.88
CA LEU A 316 18.26 9.74 6.03
C LEU A 316 19.61 9.33 6.65
N THR A 317 20.20 10.25 7.41
CA THR A 317 21.46 10.05 8.14
C THR A 317 21.42 8.75 8.96
N ASN A 318 22.57 8.07 9.04
CA ASN A 318 22.75 6.77 9.69
C ASN A 318 21.93 5.61 9.08
N HIS A 319 21.15 5.83 8.03
CA HIS A 319 20.51 4.76 7.29
C HIS A 319 21.35 4.31 6.10
N VAL A 320 21.33 3.01 5.82
CA VAL A 320 21.91 2.42 4.61
C VAL A 320 20.78 1.91 3.72
N LEU A 321 20.76 2.32 2.46
CA LEU A 321 19.99 1.63 1.43
C LEU A 321 20.94 0.73 0.64
N ASP A 322 20.78 -0.59 0.76
CA ASP A 322 21.26 -1.52 -0.26
C ASP A 322 20.23 -1.60 -1.37
N ALA A 323 20.57 -0.97 -2.49
CA ALA A 323 19.69 -0.75 -3.62
C ALA A 323 19.37 -2.02 -4.40
N GLY A 324 19.99 -3.16 -4.07
CA GLY A 324 19.69 -4.46 -4.63
C GLY A 324 20.36 -4.74 -5.99
N THR A 325 20.07 -5.93 -6.53
CA THR A 325 20.69 -6.42 -7.76
C THR A 325 19.71 -6.48 -8.93
N SER A 326 20.17 -6.10 -10.12
CA SER A 326 19.38 -6.16 -11.36
C SER A 326 18.01 -5.45 -11.28
N THR A 327 17.92 -4.40 -10.47
CA THR A 327 16.73 -3.57 -10.28
C THR A 327 16.95 -2.15 -10.81
N THR A 328 15.86 -1.47 -11.15
CA THR A 328 15.86 -0.06 -11.55
C THR A 328 15.15 0.81 -10.51
N TRP A 329 15.83 1.86 -10.07
CA TRP A 329 15.27 2.97 -9.33
C TRP A 329 14.98 4.11 -10.31
N LYS A 330 13.71 4.27 -10.67
CA LYS A 330 13.24 5.27 -11.64
C LYS A 330 12.78 6.52 -10.89
N LEU A 331 13.50 7.62 -11.07
CA LEU A 331 13.22 8.92 -10.48
C LEU A 331 12.57 9.81 -11.54
N THR A 332 11.29 10.15 -11.37
CA THR A 332 10.53 10.96 -12.33
C THR A 332 10.20 12.37 -11.84
N GLY A 333 10.47 12.65 -10.56
CA GLY A 333 10.31 13.97 -9.96
C GLY A 333 11.26 15.04 -10.52
N ALA A 334 10.80 16.29 -10.52
CA ALA A 334 11.61 17.46 -10.88
C ALA A 334 12.44 17.96 -9.69
N GLY A 335 13.26 19.00 -9.88
CA GLY A 335 14.02 19.60 -8.79
C GLY A 335 15.11 18.65 -8.30
N THR A 336 15.08 18.16 -7.06
CA THR A 336 16.08 17.21 -6.53
C THR A 336 15.39 15.91 -6.07
N PRO A 337 15.08 14.96 -6.96
CA PRO A 337 14.26 13.79 -6.66
C PRO A 337 14.99 12.70 -5.86
N PHE A 338 16.26 12.93 -5.51
CA PHE A 338 17.02 12.04 -4.64
C PHE A 338 17.77 12.84 -3.58
N ILE A 339 17.46 12.64 -2.31
CA ILE A 339 18.17 13.22 -1.18
C ILE A 339 18.90 12.11 -0.45
N LYS A 340 20.21 12.27 -0.26
CA LYS A 340 21.06 11.28 0.37
C LYS A 340 21.89 11.94 1.48
N THR A 341 21.38 11.86 2.70
CA THR A 341 22.14 12.20 3.92
C THR A 341 22.69 10.95 4.63
N GLY A 342 22.14 9.77 4.31
CA GLY A 342 22.68 8.46 4.66
C GLY A 342 23.58 7.84 3.59
N THR A 343 23.68 6.52 3.62
CA THR A 343 24.55 5.73 2.74
C THR A 343 23.76 5.00 1.67
N LEU A 344 24.26 5.03 0.43
CA LEU A 344 23.77 4.21 -0.67
C LEU A 344 24.81 3.13 -0.97
N ILE A 345 24.40 1.86 -0.92
CA ILE A 345 25.10 0.74 -1.53
C ILE A 345 24.37 0.44 -2.83
N ALA A 346 24.92 0.91 -3.96
CA ALA A 346 24.22 0.78 -5.24
C ALA A 346 24.18 -0.65 -5.81
N SER A 347 25.00 -1.57 -5.30
CA SER A 347 25.03 -2.97 -5.72
C SER A 347 25.14 -3.13 -7.26
N THR A 348 24.14 -3.69 -7.95
CA THR A 348 24.10 -3.73 -9.42
C THR A 348 22.88 -2.99 -9.99
N SER A 349 22.28 -2.11 -9.19
CA SER A 349 21.10 -1.34 -9.55
C SER A 349 21.35 -0.31 -10.65
N VAL A 350 20.28 0.07 -11.33
CA VAL A 350 20.24 1.22 -12.24
C VAL A 350 19.52 2.35 -11.54
N PHE A 351 20.12 3.53 -11.46
CA PHE A 351 19.42 4.76 -11.14
C PHE A 351 19.11 5.49 -12.44
N ARG A 352 17.83 5.62 -12.76
CA ARG A 352 17.35 6.29 -13.98
C ARG A 352 16.59 7.55 -13.61
N TYR A 353 17.07 8.68 -14.09
CA TYR A 353 16.35 9.94 -14.08
C TYR A 353 15.54 10.05 -15.38
N GLU A 354 14.22 10.11 -15.26
CA GLU A 354 13.28 10.07 -16.38
C GLU A 354 12.16 11.09 -16.16
N THR A 355 12.36 12.31 -16.61
CA THR A 355 11.42 13.42 -16.42
C THR A 355 11.41 14.36 -17.63
N THR A 356 10.41 15.22 -17.73
CA THR A 356 10.35 16.30 -18.74
C THR A 356 10.86 17.63 -18.20
N ALA A 357 11.19 17.72 -16.91
CA ALA A 357 11.58 18.96 -16.22
C ALA A 357 13.07 19.02 -15.86
N ALA A 358 13.58 20.23 -15.60
CA ALA A 358 14.93 20.43 -15.09
C ALA A 358 15.12 19.74 -13.73
N THR A 359 16.25 19.05 -13.58
CA THR A 359 16.50 18.16 -12.44
C THR A 359 17.95 18.20 -11.99
N ASN A 360 18.15 18.28 -10.69
CA ASN A 360 19.42 18.15 -10.01
C ASN A 360 19.74 16.67 -9.76
N VAL A 361 20.99 16.30 -9.98
CA VAL A 361 21.49 14.94 -9.76
C VAL A 361 22.35 14.93 -8.51
N THR A 362 22.01 14.05 -7.56
CA THR A 362 22.68 13.97 -6.26
C THR A 362 23.96 13.17 -6.35
N ALA A 363 25.02 13.67 -5.70
CA ALA A 363 26.33 13.02 -5.67
C ALA A 363 26.28 11.68 -4.92
N ALA A 364 26.63 10.59 -5.60
CA ALA A 364 26.71 9.26 -5.01
C ALA A 364 27.60 8.31 -5.82
N ASP A 365 27.89 7.16 -5.22
CA ASP A 365 28.49 6.02 -5.88
C ASP A 365 27.37 5.14 -6.47
N TYR A 366 27.11 5.33 -7.76
CA TYR A 366 26.12 4.57 -8.51
C TYR A 366 26.72 3.30 -9.10
N ALA A 367 25.90 2.29 -9.35
CA ALA A 367 26.30 1.19 -10.19
C ALA A 367 26.17 1.60 -11.66
N GLN A 368 24.95 1.87 -12.14
CA GLN A 368 24.68 2.44 -13.45
C GLN A 368 23.80 3.67 -13.30
N LEU A 369 24.08 4.71 -14.09
CA LEU A 369 23.34 5.97 -14.07
C LEU A 369 22.81 6.27 -15.48
N GLU A 370 21.51 6.52 -15.58
CA GLU A 370 20.81 6.74 -16.85
C GLU A 370 19.98 8.02 -16.80
N PHE A 371 19.96 8.74 -17.93
CA PHE A 371 19.17 9.95 -18.13
C PHE A 371 18.33 9.80 -19.38
N THR A 372 17.03 10.05 -19.28
CA THR A 372 16.09 10.00 -20.42
C THR A 372 14.97 11.03 -20.20
N SER A 373 14.05 11.21 -21.16
CA SER A 373 12.83 12.00 -20.97
C SER A 373 11.61 11.08 -20.89
N SER A 374 10.66 11.36 -19.99
CA SER A 374 9.39 10.61 -19.91
C SER A 374 8.38 10.99 -21.01
N GLY A 375 8.71 11.97 -21.85
CA GLY A 375 7.88 12.42 -22.97
C GLY A 375 8.51 13.59 -23.73
N ALA A 376 7.72 14.28 -24.54
CA ALA A 376 8.18 15.46 -25.27
C ALA A 376 8.66 16.55 -24.29
N GLY A 377 9.93 16.92 -24.40
CA GLY A 377 10.59 17.90 -23.54
C GLY A 377 12.09 17.96 -23.82
N THR A 378 12.77 18.92 -23.22
CA THR A 378 14.23 19.07 -23.28
C THR A 378 14.83 19.24 -21.88
N PRO A 379 14.66 18.23 -21.00
CA PRO A 379 15.12 18.33 -19.62
C PRO A 379 16.64 18.55 -19.58
N THR A 380 17.06 19.39 -18.63
CA THR A 380 18.46 19.54 -18.25
C THR A 380 18.68 18.88 -16.90
N TYR A 381 19.62 17.93 -16.86
CA TYR A 381 20.07 17.22 -15.68
C TYR A 381 21.37 17.86 -15.18
N THR A 382 21.28 18.66 -14.11
CA THR A 382 22.43 19.37 -13.55
C THR A 382 23.01 18.59 -12.39
N PHE A 383 24.26 18.16 -12.49
CA PHE A 383 24.93 17.51 -11.39
C PHE A 383 25.20 18.52 -10.27
N LEU A 384 24.86 18.18 -9.03
CA LEU A 384 25.25 18.97 -7.86
C LEU A 384 26.75 18.84 -7.59
N SER A 385 27.30 19.70 -6.73
CA SER A 385 28.71 19.57 -6.32
C SER A 385 28.96 18.25 -5.59
N GLY A 386 30.13 17.64 -5.78
CA GLY A 386 30.55 16.43 -5.07
C GLY A 386 31.24 15.42 -5.96
N THR A 387 31.34 14.18 -5.47
CA THR A 387 31.94 13.07 -6.21
C THR A 387 30.85 12.12 -6.70
N PHE A 388 30.90 11.83 -8.00
CA PHE A 388 30.06 10.86 -8.69
C PHE A 388 30.96 9.74 -9.18
N THR A 389 30.64 8.52 -8.79
CA THR A 389 31.24 7.34 -9.40
C THR A 389 30.18 6.46 -10.02
N THR A 390 30.50 5.85 -11.16
CA THR A 390 29.72 4.73 -11.70
C THR A 390 30.62 3.51 -11.78
N SER A 391 30.19 2.39 -11.20
CA SER A 391 30.91 1.11 -11.34
C SER A 391 30.64 0.45 -12.71
N ARG A 392 29.58 0.86 -13.39
CA ARG A 392 29.16 0.46 -14.73
C ARG A 392 29.10 1.67 -15.67
N ASP A 393 28.06 1.72 -16.50
CA ASP A 393 27.91 2.69 -17.58
C ASP A 393 27.21 3.96 -17.09
N LEU A 394 27.49 5.07 -17.79
CA LEU A 394 26.71 6.29 -17.77
C LEU A 394 26.00 6.39 -19.13
N VAL A 395 24.66 6.44 -19.12
CA VAL A 395 23.83 6.52 -20.34
C VAL A 395 23.10 7.86 -20.38
N VAL A 396 23.23 8.57 -21.49
CA VAL A 396 22.67 9.89 -21.72
C VAL A 396 21.77 9.85 -22.95
N GLY A 397 20.46 9.83 -22.71
CA GLY A 397 19.37 9.84 -23.68
C GLY A 397 18.81 8.46 -24.02
N ASP A 398 17.72 8.47 -24.80
CA ASP A 398 16.96 7.29 -25.25
C ASP A 398 16.88 7.17 -26.79
N SER A 399 17.60 8.03 -27.53
CA SER A 399 17.51 8.19 -28.99
C SER A 399 16.18 8.76 -29.53
N SER A 400 15.22 9.10 -28.67
CA SER A 400 13.89 9.62 -29.06
C SER A 400 13.69 11.07 -28.63
N HIS A 401 14.21 11.45 -27.48
CA HIS A 401 14.04 12.78 -26.90
C HIS A 401 15.38 13.50 -26.73
N ALA A 402 15.37 14.81 -26.98
CA ALA A 402 16.54 15.63 -26.71
C ALA A 402 16.66 15.88 -25.20
N ILE A 403 17.85 15.67 -24.64
CA ILE A 403 18.15 15.96 -23.23
C ILE A 403 19.54 16.58 -23.11
N THR A 404 19.78 17.30 -22.01
CA THR A 404 21.12 17.78 -21.66
C THR A 404 21.52 17.27 -20.29
N VAL A 405 22.69 16.66 -20.15
CA VAL A 405 23.34 16.40 -18.87
C VAL A 405 24.45 17.42 -18.69
N ASN A 406 24.34 18.26 -17.67
CA ASN A 406 25.29 19.30 -17.34
C ASN A 406 26.16 18.88 -16.16
N VAL A 407 27.46 18.73 -16.41
CA VAL A 407 28.50 18.50 -15.40
C VAL A 407 29.50 19.66 -15.35
N THR A 408 29.08 20.86 -15.72
CA THR A 408 29.92 22.08 -15.78
C THR A 408 29.58 23.07 -14.68
N THR A 409 28.30 23.27 -14.38
CA THR A 409 27.80 24.35 -13.51
C THR A 409 28.33 24.28 -12.08
N ASN A 410 28.26 23.10 -11.45
CA ASN A 410 28.64 22.91 -10.04
C ASN A 410 29.97 22.19 -9.85
N ASP A 411 30.74 22.05 -10.92
CA ASP A 411 32.08 21.46 -10.89
C ASP A 411 32.19 20.10 -10.16
N PRO A 412 31.37 19.09 -10.50
CA PRO A 412 31.46 17.77 -9.89
C PRO A 412 32.71 17.01 -10.34
N THR A 413 33.21 16.11 -9.49
CA THR A 413 34.14 15.06 -9.91
C THR A 413 33.35 13.87 -10.44
N LEU A 414 33.54 13.49 -11.72
CA LEU A 414 32.84 12.36 -12.34
C LEU A 414 33.82 11.26 -12.80
N SER A 415 33.67 10.06 -12.26
CA SER A 415 34.45 8.87 -12.62
C SER A 415 33.55 7.73 -13.10
N VAL A 416 33.71 7.33 -14.36
CA VAL A 416 32.94 6.24 -14.99
C VAL A 416 33.85 5.04 -15.23
N SER A 417 33.53 3.92 -14.59
CA SER A 417 34.38 2.71 -14.62
C SER A 417 34.20 1.89 -15.89
N ARG A 418 33.05 2.00 -16.56
CA ARG A 418 32.84 1.37 -17.87
C ARG A 418 32.68 2.45 -18.95
N ASN A 419 31.51 2.51 -19.59
CA ASN A 419 31.31 3.31 -20.78
C ASN A 419 30.50 4.58 -20.48
N VAL A 420 30.79 5.62 -21.24
CA VAL A 420 29.87 6.74 -21.42
C VAL A 420 29.18 6.56 -22.77
N ILE A 421 27.86 6.49 -22.75
CA ILE A 421 27.01 6.27 -23.92
C ILE A 421 26.12 7.50 -24.08
N ILE A 422 26.26 8.20 -25.20
CA ILE A 422 25.41 9.35 -25.54
C ILE A 422 24.62 8.98 -26.80
N THR A 423 23.29 8.94 -26.65
CA THR A 423 22.39 8.60 -27.75
C THR A 423 22.09 9.79 -28.64
N SER A 424 21.47 9.54 -29.80
CA SER A 424 21.02 10.60 -30.70
C SER A 424 20.15 11.64 -29.98
N GLY A 425 20.39 12.93 -30.25
CA GLY A 425 19.63 14.05 -29.67
C GLY A 425 20.04 14.45 -28.24
N ALA A 426 20.89 13.66 -27.57
CA ALA A 426 21.31 13.95 -26.20
C ALA A 426 22.67 14.65 -26.15
N THR A 427 22.87 15.47 -25.12
CA THR A 427 24.12 16.23 -24.91
C THR A 427 24.68 15.95 -23.52
N LEU A 428 25.99 15.72 -23.43
CA LEU A 428 26.75 15.73 -22.17
C LEU A 428 27.67 16.95 -22.17
N ASP A 429 27.27 18.01 -21.48
CA ASP A 429 28.07 19.23 -21.30
C ASP A 429 29.11 19.01 -20.19
N ASN A 430 30.39 19.04 -20.53
CA ASN A 430 31.49 18.82 -19.59
C ASN A 430 32.65 19.82 -19.76
N GLN A 431 33.37 20.08 -18.67
CA GLN A 431 34.65 20.79 -18.71
C GLN A 431 35.80 19.79 -18.91
N CYS A 432 36.77 20.17 -19.76
CA CYS A 432 37.97 19.37 -20.01
C CYS A 432 38.71 19.02 -18.72
N GLY A 433 39.08 17.74 -18.54
CA GLY A 433 39.90 17.26 -17.40
C GLY A 433 39.14 16.76 -16.17
N LYS A 434 37.80 16.85 -16.14
CA LYS A 434 36.98 16.47 -14.96
C LYS A 434 36.17 15.18 -15.12
N LEU A 435 36.06 14.69 -16.36
CA LEU A 435 35.52 13.38 -16.68
C LEU A 435 36.66 12.35 -16.75
N ARG A 436 36.60 11.30 -15.92
CA ARG A 436 37.49 10.13 -16.03
C ARG A 436 36.71 8.93 -16.53
N VAL A 437 37.07 8.40 -17.70
CA VAL A 437 36.48 7.18 -18.28
C VAL A 437 37.54 6.08 -18.30
N ARG A 438 37.24 4.91 -17.72
CA ARG A 438 38.20 3.78 -17.66
C ARG A 438 38.14 2.84 -18.87
N LYS A 439 37.00 2.76 -19.57
CA LYS A 439 36.85 1.92 -20.78
C LYS A 439 36.67 2.77 -22.04
N SER A 440 35.44 2.87 -22.54
CA SER A 440 35.16 3.45 -23.85
C SER A 440 34.22 4.64 -23.74
N TYR A 441 34.43 5.63 -24.61
CA TYR A 441 33.52 6.76 -24.84
C TYR A 441 32.88 6.56 -26.22
N ARG A 442 31.55 6.42 -26.29
CA ARG A 442 30.83 6.20 -27.54
C ARG A 442 29.78 7.28 -27.77
N GLU A 443 29.98 8.04 -28.84
CA GLU A 443 29.04 9.04 -29.36
C GLU A 443 28.47 8.52 -30.68
N GLN A 444 27.14 8.42 -30.81
CA GLN A 444 26.54 7.61 -31.88
C GLN A 444 26.34 8.33 -33.23
N TYR A 445 26.45 9.66 -33.34
CA TYR A 445 26.47 10.38 -34.64
C TYR A 445 27.17 11.76 -34.56
N CYS A 446 28.35 11.91 -35.17
CA CYS A 446 28.89 13.23 -35.51
C CYS A 446 28.24 13.75 -36.80
N ARG A 447 27.52 14.88 -36.76
CA ARG A 447 27.55 15.83 -37.89
C ARG A 447 28.70 16.79 -37.64
N ARG A 448 29.60 16.94 -38.62
CA ARG A 448 30.64 17.97 -38.62
C ARG A 448 30.00 19.32 -38.28
N MET A 449 30.34 19.91 -37.15
CA MET A 449 30.29 21.35 -36.97
C MET A 449 31.71 21.88 -37.07
N ASP A 450 31.91 22.78 -38.02
CA ASP A 450 33.16 23.48 -38.27
C ASP A 450 33.67 24.22 -37.02
N HIS A 451 34.98 24.05 -36.78
CA HIS A 451 35.91 25.01 -36.18
C HIS A 451 35.45 25.83 -34.94
N ARG A 452 35.80 25.32 -33.74
CA ARG A 452 36.79 25.89 -32.81
C ARG A 452 36.53 25.42 -31.37
N TYR A 453 37.35 24.49 -30.87
CA TYR A 453 37.84 24.55 -29.49
C TYR A 453 39.29 24.05 -29.47
N LYS A 454 40.22 25.01 -29.43
CA LYS A 454 41.61 24.76 -29.00
C LYS A 454 41.60 24.75 -27.47
N CYS A 455 42.04 23.66 -26.87
CA CYS A 455 42.65 23.68 -25.54
C CYS A 455 44.11 23.25 -25.70
N ASP A 456 44.97 24.11 -25.16
CA ASP A 456 46.42 24.12 -25.30
C ASP A 456 47.09 22.90 -24.63
N ASP A 457 48.24 22.52 -25.18
CA ASP A 457 48.97 21.28 -24.94
C ASP A 457 49.50 21.17 -23.51
N ARG A 458 48.93 20.21 -22.74
CA ARG A 458 49.62 19.29 -21.80
C ARG A 458 48.62 18.59 -20.87
N LYS A 459 48.09 17.43 -21.29
CA LYS A 459 47.85 16.19 -20.48
C LYS A 459 46.83 15.25 -21.16
N ARG A 460 47.36 14.15 -21.72
CA ARG A 460 46.79 12.82 -22.00
C ARG A 460 45.26 12.71 -22.11
N ILE A 461 44.75 12.66 -23.36
CA ILE A 461 43.46 12.05 -23.69
C ILE A 461 43.73 10.63 -24.19
N PHE A 462 43.13 9.63 -23.54
CA PHE A 462 43.15 8.24 -23.97
C PHE A 462 42.16 8.03 -25.12
N TYR A 463 42.66 7.69 -26.31
CA TYR A 463 41.86 7.06 -27.36
C TYR A 463 42.30 5.59 -27.48
N TYR A 464 41.47 4.65 -27.01
CA TYR A 464 41.59 3.25 -27.42
C TYR A 464 40.75 3.06 -28.70
N ARG A 465 41.41 2.98 -29.86
CA ARG A 465 40.81 2.38 -31.07
C ARG A 465 40.90 0.87 -30.93
N SER A 466 39.77 0.18 -30.94
CA SER A 466 39.75 -1.25 -31.25
C SER A 466 40.21 -1.43 -32.71
N LYS A 467 41.36 -2.06 -32.92
CA LYS A 467 41.75 -2.56 -34.24
C LYS A 467 40.77 -3.68 -34.62
N GLN A 468 39.94 -3.45 -35.63
CA GLN A 468 39.40 -4.57 -36.40
C GLN A 468 40.57 -5.21 -37.16
N PHE A 469 40.85 -6.48 -36.90
CA PHE A 469 41.72 -7.29 -37.73
C PHE A 469 41.06 -7.46 -39.11
N HIS A 470 41.66 -6.91 -40.16
CA HIS A 470 41.49 -7.43 -41.51
C HIS A 470 42.47 -8.59 -41.66
N ALA A 471 41.95 -9.81 -41.83
CA ALA A 471 42.73 -10.94 -42.29
C ALA A 471 43.05 -10.71 -43.78
N GLY A 472 44.26 -10.25 -44.07
CA GLY A 472 44.83 -10.36 -45.40
C GLY A 472 45.46 -11.74 -45.56
N THR A 473 44.90 -12.57 -46.44
CA THR A 473 45.65 -13.67 -47.06
C THR A 473 46.43 -13.08 -48.22
N ARG A 474 47.76 -13.13 -48.12
CA ARG A 474 48.70 -13.01 -49.24
C ARG A 474 49.25 -14.40 -49.55
N ASP A 475 49.79 -14.49 -50.76
CA ASP A 475 50.60 -15.57 -51.37
C ASP A 475 49.82 -16.31 -52.46
N ASP A 476 50.33 -16.57 -53.67
CA ASP A 476 51.43 -16.06 -54.48
C ASP A 476 51.29 -16.79 -55.83
N ALA A 477 51.39 -16.06 -56.95
CA ALA A 477 51.90 -16.46 -58.27
C ALA A 477 51.79 -15.26 -59.23
#